data_AF-A0A4Q1KLS9-F1
#
_entry.id   AF-A0A4Q1KLS9-F1
#
_cell.length_a   1.000
_cell.length_b   1.000
_cell.length_c   1.000
_cell.angle_alpha   90.00
_cell.angle_beta   90.00
_cell.angle_gamma   90.00
#
_symmetry.space_group_name_H-M   'P 1'
#
loop_
_entity.id
_entity.type
_entity.pdbx_description
1 polymer ?
#
loop_
_entity_poly.entity_id
_entity_poly.type
_entity_poly.pdbx_seq_one_letter_code
_entity_poly.pdbx_strand_id
1 'polypeptide(L)'
;MTTLSAPIEHGAISVLGLILSSARRWREARDTGLAVQPHLFSELAFEGFDIMAPVLDSLMHLYEVVLRRPMRVGRGGGASQDEDLLLDLLTGTKQSRDSFGNTGAMGRTFETALLSTRIMLRKAFPIPAAY
;
A
#
# COMPACT_ATOMS: atom_id res chain seq x y z
N MET A 1 30.27 14.68 8.78
CA MET A 1 30.33 13.28 8.30
C MET A 1 28.94 12.93 7.79
N THR A 2 28.77 12.93 6.48
CA THR A 2 27.50 12.78 5.79
C THR A 2 27.39 11.32 5.36
N THR A 3 26.58 10.50 6.03
CA THR A 3 26.25 9.16 5.52
C THR A 3 25.23 9.31 4.42
N LEU A 4 25.72 9.38 3.17
CA LEU A 4 24.93 9.03 1.99
C LEU A 4 24.53 7.57 2.16
N SER A 5 23.27 7.32 2.52
CA SER A 5 22.71 5.97 2.43
C SER A 5 22.63 5.63 0.95
N ALA A 6 23.43 4.64 0.53
CA ALA A 6 23.47 4.18 -0.84
C ALA A 6 22.05 3.77 -1.33
N PRO A 7 21.72 4.03 -2.60
CA PRO A 7 20.47 3.57 -3.17
C PRO A 7 20.55 2.05 -3.31
N ILE A 8 19.61 1.34 -2.70
CA ILE A 8 19.43 -0.10 -2.89
C ILE A 8 18.95 -0.29 -4.34
N GLU A 9 19.86 -0.57 -5.25
CA GLU A 9 19.58 -0.73 -6.68
C GLU A 9 20.00 -2.13 -7.14
N HIS A 10 19.06 -2.81 -7.82
CA HIS A 10 19.12 -4.11 -8.51
C HIS A 10 18.73 -5.35 -7.69
N GLY A 11 17.42 -5.65 -7.70
CA GLY A 11 16.84 -6.97 -7.39
C GLY A 11 15.72 -6.97 -6.37
N ALA A 12 15.69 -5.99 -5.47
CA ALA A 12 14.69 -5.90 -4.41
C ALA A 12 13.60 -4.88 -4.77
N ILE A 13 12.37 -5.35 -4.97
CA ILE A 13 11.21 -4.45 -4.98
C ILE A 13 11.20 -3.72 -3.63
N SER A 14 11.22 -2.39 -3.66
CA SER A 14 11.06 -1.62 -2.42
C SER A 14 9.65 -1.87 -1.86
N VAL A 15 9.49 -1.83 -0.54
CA VAL A 15 8.17 -2.02 0.10
C VAL A 15 7.10 -1.12 -0.51
N LEU A 16 7.46 0.13 -0.83
CA LEU A 16 6.57 1.10 -1.48
C LEU A 16 6.25 0.69 -2.93
N GLY A 17 7.24 0.17 -3.66
CA GLY A 17 7.04 -0.39 -5.00
C GLY A 17 6.08 -1.57 -5.00
N LEU A 18 6.18 -2.48 -4.02
CA LEU A 18 5.26 -3.60 -3.88
C LEU A 18 3.83 -3.13 -3.55
N ILE A 19 3.69 -2.13 -2.69
CA ILE A 19 2.38 -1.54 -2.38
C ILE A 19 1.74 -0.95 -3.63
N LEU A 20 2.52 -0.20 -4.44
CA LEU A 20 2.01 0.37 -5.70
C LEU A 20 1.65 -0.71 -6.73
N SER A 21 2.49 -1.74 -6.90
CA SER A 21 2.19 -2.84 -7.83
C SER A 21 0.91 -3.56 -7.42
N SER A 22 0.77 -3.85 -6.12
CA SER A 22 -0.41 -4.50 -5.56
C SER A 22 -1.66 -3.63 -5.71
N ALA A 23 -1.55 -2.31 -5.48
CA ALA A 23 -2.67 -1.37 -5.65
C ALA A 23 -3.17 -1.35 -7.10
N ARG A 24 -2.25 -1.34 -8.06
CA ARG A 24 -2.54 -1.39 -9.50
C ARG A 24 -3.25 -2.68 -9.89
N ARG A 25 -2.72 -3.83 -9.46
CA ARG A 25 -3.33 -5.14 -9.71
C ARG A 25 -4.68 -5.29 -9.04
N TRP A 26 -4.83 -4.78 -7.82
CA TRP A 26 -6.12 -4.76 -7.12
C TRP A 26 -7.17 -3.97 -7.92
N ARG A 27 -6.80 -2.79 -8.43
CA ARG A 27 -7.67 -1.95 -9.25
C ARG A 27 -8.02 -2.64 -10.57
N GLU A 28 -7.03 -3.23 -11.25
CA GLU A 28 -7.22 -4.02 -12.47
C GLU A 28 -8.19 -5.18 -12.26
N ALA A 29 -8.00 -5.98 -11.20
CA ALA A 29 -8.88 -7.09 -10.88
C ALA A 29 -10.33 -6.61 -10.63
N ARG A 30 -10.51 -5.49 -9.93
CA ARG A 30 -11.85 -4.91 -9.72
C ARG A 30 -12.48 -4.37 -11.01
N ASP A 31 -11.70 -3.71 -11.85
CA ASP A 31 -12.20 -3.16 -13.12
C ASP A 31 -12.59 -4.25 -14.13
N THR A 32 -11.90 -5.39 -14.09
CA THR A 32 -12.11 -6.52 -15.01
C THR A 32 -13.07 -7.58 -14.45
N GLY A 33 -13.52 -7.45 -13.20
CA GLY A 33 -14.38 -8.41 -12.54
C GLY A 33 -13.68 -9.72 -12.12
N LEU A 34 -12.35 -9.71 -12.06
CA LEU A 34 -11.56 -10.84 -11.56
C LEU A 34 -11.70 -10.97 -10.03
N ALA A 35 -11.45 -12.19 -9.54
CA ALA A 35 -11.37 -12.43 -8.11
C ALA A 35 -10.10 -11.76 -7.54
N VAL A 36 -10.30 -10.67 -6.79
CA VAL A 36 -9.22 -9.83 -6.24
C VAL A 36 -8.24 -10.61 -5.36
N GLN A 37 -8.75 -11.43 -4.43
CA GLN A 37 -7.91 -12.18 -3.48
C GLN A 37 -6.96 -13.16 -4.17
N PRO A 38 -7.41 -14.08 -5.04
CA PRO A 38 -6.50 -14.93 -5.82
C PRO A 38 -5.50 -14.14 -6.65
N HIS A 39 -5.93 -13.02 -7.25
CA HIS A 39 -5.08 -12.21 -8.11
C HIS A 39 -3.93 -11.55 -7.33
N LEU A 40 -4.24 -10.99 -6.15
CA LEU A 40 -3.22 -10.46 -5.23
C LEU A 40 -2.34 -11.56 -4.66
N PHE A 41 -2.92 -12.69 -4.25
CA PHE A 41 -2.17 -13.80 -3.67
C PHE A 41 -1.12 -14.33 -4.65
N SER A 42 -1.46 -14.54 -5.92
CA SER A 42 -0.50 -15.04 -6.91
C SER A 42 0.68 -14.10 -7.14
N GLU A 43 0.46 -12.79 -7.15
CA GLU A 43 1.56 -11.80 -7.21
C GLU A 43 2.43 -11.88 -5.95
N LEU A 44 1.80 -11.77 -4.79
CA LEU A 44 2.52 -11.61 -3.53
C LEU A 44 3.24 -12.89 -3.11
N ALA A 45 2.68 -14.05 -3.44
CA ALA A 45 3.31 -15.34 -3.19
C ALA A 45 4.61 -15.52 -3.97
N PHE A 46 4.72 -14.95 -5.17
CA PHE A 46 5.97 -14.98 -5.94
C PHE A 46 7.11 -14.27 -5.20
N GLU A 47 6.78 -13.19 -4.50
CA GLU A 47 7.74 -12.37 -3.74
C GLU A 47 7.83 -12.78 -2.25
N GLY A 48 7.11 -13.83 -1.81
CA GLY A 48 7.10 -14.30 -0.42
C GLY A 48 6.31 -13.42 0.56
N PHE A 49 5.39 -12.59 0.06
CA PHE A 49 4.56 -11.66 0.84
C PHE A 49 3.07 -12.03 0.78
N ASP A 50 2.73 -13.28 0.52
CA ASP A 50 1.37 -13.81 0.38
C ASP A 50 0.43 -13.41 1.53
N ILE A 51 0.95 -13.35 2.77
CA ILE A 51 0.21 -12.90 3.96
C ILE A 51 -0.32 -11.46 3.84
N MET A 52 0.23 -10.65 2.95
CA MET A 52 -0.22 -9.28 2.69
C MET A 52 -1.45 -9.20 1.79
N ALA A 53 -1.82 -10.25 1.06
CA ALA A 53 -2.97 -10.24 0.16
C ALA A 53 -4.29 -9.83 0.85
N PRO A 54 -4.70 -10.43 1.99
CA PRO A 54 -5.89 -10.00 2.73
C PRO A 54 -5.77 -8.59 3.33
N VAL A 55 -4.56 -8.17 3.67
CA VAL A 55 -4.28 -6.85 4.26
C VAL A 55 -4.47 -5.75 3.24
N LEU A 56 -3.87 -5.94 2.06
CA LEU A 56 -3.89 -4.97 0.98
C LEU A 56 -5.30 -4.86 0.40
N ASP A 57 -6.00 -5.97 0.22
CA ASP A 57 -7.40 -5.94 -0.23
C ASP A 57 -8.30 -5.12 0.71
N SER A 58 -8.21 -5.39 2.02
CA SER A 58 -8.97 -4.66 3.04
C SER A 58 -8.60 -3.17 3.06
N LEU A 59 -7.31 -2.85 2.94
CA LEU A 59 -6.82 -1.47 2.91
C LEU A 59 -7.38 -0.72 1.70
N MET A 60 -7.28 -1.30 0.49
CA MET A 60 -7.75 -0.64 -0.73
C MET A 60 -9.27 -0.44 -0.71
N HIS A 61 -10.02 -1.40 -0.18
CA HIS A 61 -11.46 -1.26 -0.04
C HIS A 61 -11.84 -0.10 0.88
N LEU A 62 -11.21 -0.01 2.06
CA LEU A 62 -11.42 1.09 2.99
C LEU A 62 -10.91 2.43 2.44
N TYR A 63 -9.84 2.40 1.66
CA TYR A 63 -9.32 3.59 1.00
C TYR A 63 -10.33 4.17 0.02
N GLU A 64 -10.94 3.35 -0.85
CA GLU A 64 -12.01 3.81 -1.75
C GLU A 64 -13.25 4.30 -1.00
N VAL A 65 -13.63 3.65 0.11
CA VAL A 65 -14.74 4.09 0.97
C VAL A 65 -14.50 5.49 1.49
N VAL A 66 -13.28 5.75 1.97
CA VAL A 66 -12.91 7.05 2.55
C VAL A 66 -12.72 8.11 1.45
N LEU A 67 -12.21 7.73 0.26
CA LEU A 67 -12.17 8.59 -0.93
C LEU A 67 -13.56 8.93 -1.48
N ARG A 68 -14.57 8.11 -1.17
CA ARG A 68 -15.94 8.16 -1.73
C ARG A 68 -16.00 8.03 -3.26
N ARG A 69 -14.96 7.44 -3.84
CA ARG A 69 -14.85 7.16 -5.27
C ARG A 69 -13.83 6.04 -5.48
N PRO A 70 -13.86 5.36 -6.63
CA PRO A 70 -12.78 4.48 -7.02
C PRO A 70 -11.43 5.20 -6.99
N MET A 71 -10.40 4.51 -6.51
CA MET A 71 -9.03 5.03 -6.56
C MET A 71 -8.54 5.05 -8.01
N ARG A 72 -7.80 6.10 -8.36
CA ARG A 72 -7.15 6.24 -9.67
C ARG A 72 -5.76 5.66 -9.55
N VAL A 73 -5.39 4.80 -10.49
CA VAL A 73 -4.03 4.27 -10.58
C VAL A 73 -3.27 4.97 -11.70
N GLY A 74 -1.95 5.09 -11.52
CA GLY A 74 -1.08 5.66 -12.54
C GLY A 74 -1.03 4.78 -13.79
N ARG A 75 -0.62 5.36 -14.92
CA ARG A 75 -0.34 4.62 -16.15
C ARG A 75 1.16 4.70 -16.48
N GLY A 76 1.76 3.58 -16.85
CA GLY A 76 3.20 3.50 -17.09
C GLY A 76 4.03 3.67 -15.81
N GLY A 77 5.19 4.34 -15.92
CA GLY A 77 6.12 4.53 -14.80
C GLY A 77 5.75 5.63 -13.80
N GLY A 78 4.71 6.43 -14.06
CA GLY A 78 4.29 7.52 -13.16
C GLY A 78 3.24 7.08 -12.15
N ALA A 79 3.30 7.61 -10.92
CA ALA A 79 2.28 7.44 -9.91
C ALA A 79 1.10 8.43 -10.12
N SER A 80 -0.11 8.04 -9.69
CA SER A 80 -1.26 8.94 -9.61
C SER A 80 -1.27 9.73 -8.28
N GLN A 81 -2.08 10.78 -8.22
CA GLN A 81 -2.31 11.52 -6.95
C GLN A 81 -2.86 10.64 -5.83
N ASP A 82 -3.66 9.61 -6.15
CA ASP A 82 -4.20 8.70 -5.14
C ASP A 82 -3.12 7.71 -4.68
N GLU A 83 -2.25 7.27 -5.59
CA GLU A 83 -1.10 6.44 -5.27
C GLU A 83 -0.12 7.19 -4.35
N ASP A 84 0.20 8.45 -4.68
CA ASP A 84 1.05 9.31 -3.86
C ASP A 84 0.45 9.54 -2.46
N LEU A 85 -0.86 9.85 -2.39
CA LEU A 85 -1.56 10.01 -1.13
C LEU A 85 -1.55 8.72 -0.30
N LEU A 86 -1.75 7.56 -0.93
CA LEU A 86 -1.68 6.26 -0.25
C LEU A 86 -0.28 6.01 0.34
N LEU A 87 0.77 6.32 -0.40
CA LEU A 87 2.14 6.19 0.10
C LEU A 87 2.44 7.16 1.25
N ASP A 88 1.99 8.41 1.15
CA ASP A 88 2.11 9.39 2.24
C ASP A 88 1.37 8.94 3.51
N LEU A 89 0.15 8.40 3.33
CA LEU A 89 -0.64 7.80 4.41
C LEU A 89 0.02 6.58 5.04
N LEU A 90 0.84 5.82 4.30
CA LEU A 90 1.54 4.65 4.83
C LEU A 90 2.89 5.01 5.45
N THR A 91 3.57 6.03 4.95
CA THR A 91 4.84 6.52 5.51
C THR A 91 4.65 7.41 6.74
N GLY A 92 3.48 8.04 6.89
CA GLY A 92 3.07 8.72 8.13
C GLY A 92 3.45 10.17 8.24
N THR A 93 3.47 10.89 7.12
CA THR A 93 3.55 12.35 7.13
C THR A 93 2.28 12.93 7.79
N LYS A 94 2.44 13.89 8.70
CA LYS A 94 1.34 14.50 9.50
C LYS A 94 0.19 15.01 8.63
N GLN A 95 0.49 15.46 7.43
CA GLN A 95 -0.44 16.08 6.48
C GLN A 95 -1.55 15.14 5.98
N SER A 96 -1.30 13.83 6.00
CA SER A 96 -2.24 12.82 5.53
C SER A 96 -3.38 12.52 6.52
N ARG A 97 -3.17 12.73 7.83
CA ARG A 97 -4.20 12.53 8.87
C ARG A 97 -5.33 13.56 8.79
N ASP A 98 -4.98 14.81 8.47
CA ASP A 98 -5.96 15.89 8.37
C ASP A 98 -6.90 15.70 7.16
N SER A 99 -6.42 15.02 6.12
CA SER A 99 -7.18 14.78 4.87
C SER A 99 -8.46 13.96 5.08
N PHE A 100 -8.54 13.17 6.16
CA PHE A 100 -9.68 12.29 6.44
C PHE A 100 -10.37 12.54 7.78
N GLY A 101 -9.97 13.58 8.52
CA GLY A 101 -10.47 13.89 9.86
C GLY A 101 -11.99 14.10 9.94
N ASN A 102 -12.65 14.41 8.82
CA ASN A 102 -14.11 14.62 8.75
C ASN A 102 -14.92 13.34 8.38
N THR A 103 -14.28 12.17 8.28
CA THR A 103 -14.93 10.95 7.76
C THR A 103 -15.64 10.12 8.85
N GLY A 104 -15.74 10.63 10.07
CA GLY A 104 -16.50 10.00 11.16
C GLY A 104 -16.02 8.59 11.51
N ALA A 105 -16.95 7.64 11.68
CA ALA A 105 -16.63 6.26 12.05
C ALA A 105 -15.77 5.53 11.00
N MET A 106 -15.98 5.80 9.71
CA MET A 106 -15.22 5.18 8.62
C MET A 106 -13.76 5.65 8.59
N GLY A 107 -13.50 6.91 8.98
CA GLY A 107 -12.14 7.41 9.15
C GLY A 107 -11.34 6.61 10.18
N ARG A 108 -11.94 6.29 11.34
CA ARG A 108 -11.29 5.48 12.38
C ARG A 108 -11.01 4.05 11.94
N THR A 109 -11.94 3.43 11.21
CA THR A 109 -11.72 2.09 10.64
C THR A 109 -10.56 2.09 9.65
N PHE A 110 -10.48 3.12 8.79
CA PHE A 110 -9.38 3.28 7.85
C PHE A 110 -8.04 3.55 8.54
N GLU A 111 -8.01 4.40 9.57
CA GLU A 111 -6.80 4.61 10.39
C GLU A 111 -6.32 3.32 11.06
N THR A 112 -7.26 2.50 11.55
CA THR A 112 -6.95 1.18 12.12
C THR A 112 -6.36 0.25 11.07
N ALA A 113 -6.94 0.21 9.87
CA ALA A 113 -6.41 -0.58 8.75
C ALA A 113 -5.03 -0.11 8.30
N LEU A 114 -4.79 1.21 8.24
CA LEU A 114 -3.46 1.78 7.96
C LEU A 114 -2.43 1.37 9.02
N LEU A 115 -2.79 1.45 10.31
CA LEU A 115 -1.91 1.05 11.40
C LEU A 115 -1.57 -0.44 11.34
N SER A 116 -2.58 -1.30 11.18
CA SER A 116 -2.39 -2.74 11.03
C SER A 116 -1.53 -3.08 9.82
N THR A 117 -1.78 -2.43 8.68
CA THR A 117 -0.96 -2.61 7.46
C THR A 117 0.49 -2.26 7.74
N ARG A 118 0.78 -1.12 8.37
CA ARG A 118 2.16 -0.73 8.73
C ARG A 118 2.84 -1.75 9.63
N ILE A 119 2.12 -2.29 10.61
CA ILE A 119 2.64 -3.32 11.51
C ILE A 119 2.98 -4.59 10.72
N MET A 120 2.10 -5.00 9.81
CA MET A 120 2.33 -6.18 8.98
C MET A 120 3.46 -5.98 7.98
N LEU A 121 3.57 -4.81 7.36
CA LEU A 121 4.71 -4.46 6.51
C LEU A 121 6.03 -4.55 7.29
N ARG A 122 6.10 -4.01 8.51
CA ARG A 122 7.32 -4.14 9.34
C ARG A 122 7.64 -5.58 9.73
N LYS A 123 6.64 -6.45 9.85
CA LYS A 123 6.83 -7.88 10.15
C LYS A 123 7.25 -8.67 8.91
N ALA A 124 6.66 -8.36 7.76
CA ALA A 124 6.91 -9.01 6.49
C ALA A 124 8.28 -8.61 5.90
N PHE A 125 8.70 -7.36 6.14
CA PHE A 125 10.00 -6.83 5.73
C PHE A 125 10.85 -6.54 6.98
N PRO A 126 11.42 -7.57 7.63
CA PRO A 126 12.34 -7.35 8.73
C PRO A 126 13.53 -6.53 8.23
N ILE A 127 13.81 -5.41 8.90
CA ILE A 127 15.06 -4.68 8.73
C ILE A 127 16.18 -5.70 9.00
N PRO A 128 17.12 -5.94 8.06
CA PRO A 128 18.21 -6.86 8.34
C PRO A 128 18.92 -6.37 9.60
N ALA A 129 19.03 -7.25 10.59
CA ALA A 129 19.80 -6.96 11.79
C ALA A 129 21.19 -6.52 11.32
N ALA A 130 21.58 -5.29 11.66
CA ALA A 130 22.92 -4.80 11.39
C ALA A 130 23.88 -5.73 12.13
N TYR A 131 24.62 -6.55 11.37
CA TYR A 131 25.79 -7.29 11.84
C TYR A 131 27.01 -6.39 11.79
#